data_AF-A0A2V7V686-F1
#
_entry.id   AF-A0A2V7V686-F1
#
_cell.length_a   1.000
_cell.length_b   1.000
_cell.length_c   1.000
_cell.angle_alpha   90.00
_cell.angle_beta   90.00
_cell.angle_gamma   90.00
#
_symmetry.space_group_name_H-M   'P 1'
#
loop_
_entity.id
_entity.type
_entity.pdbx_description
1 polymer ?
#
loop_
_entity_poly.entity_id
_entity_poly.type
_entity_poly.pdbx_seq_one_letter_code
_entity_poly.pdbx_strand_id
1 'polypeptide(L)'
;MRESQIVDACPSCGSPLLYVQRDFNQKAGLVVVVVGAALAPFTPYYSSLGVAVLLDAVLYSLLPEITVCYRCHAHFRGFARNPRHQAFDLHVAEQYDVHPPPER
;
A
#
# COMPACT_ATOMS: atom_id res chain seq x y z
N MET A 1 17.01 -11.02 -18.22
CA MET A 1 16.27 -11.80 -17.21
C MET A 1 16.29 -11.00 -15.92
N ARG A 2 15.18 -10.37 -15.52
CA ARG A 2 15.05 -9.75 -14.19
C ARG A 2 14.52 -10.87 -13.30
N GLU A 3 15.43 -11.58 -12.63
CA GLU A 3 15.04 -12.53 -11.59
C GLU A 3 14.20 -11.75 -10.58
N SER A 4 12.94 -12.18 -10.48
CA SER A 4 12.03 -11.78 -9.43
C SER A 4 12.62 -12.27 -8.10
N GLN A 5 13.59 -11.54 -7.55
CA GLN A 5 14.16 -11.84 -6.24
C GLN A 5 13.03 -11.74 -5.23
N ILE A 6 12.66 -12.91 -4.72
CA ILE A 6 11.79 -13.03 -3.57
C ILE A 6 12.60 -12.41 -2.41
N VAL A 7 12.14 -11.27 -1.90
CA VAL A 7 12.82 -10.58 -0.80
C VAL A 7 12.40 -11.28 0.48
N ASP A 8 13.17 -12.29 0.90
CA ASP A 8 12.92 -12.99 2.17
C ASP A 8 13.44 -12.20 3.39
N ALA A 9 14.31 -11.22 3.17
CA ALA A 9 14.84 -10.33 4.19
C ALA A 9 15.06 -8.92 3.65
N CYS A 10 14.87 -7.91 4.50
CA CYS A 10 15.08 -6.52 4.13
C CYS A 10 16.57 -6.26 3.82
N PRO A 11 16.95 -5.76 2.63
CA PRO A 11 18.35 -5.45 2.30
C PRO A 11 18.91 -4.27 3.11
N SER A 12 18.06 -3.43 3.71
CA SER A 12 18.51 -2.29 4.51
C SER A 12 18.84 -2.65 5.97
N CYS A 13 18.15 -3.64 6.56
CA CYS A 13 18.29 -3.95 7.99
C CYS A 13 18.43 -5.46 8.30
N GLY A 14 18.36 -6.33 7.29
CA GLY A 14 18.44 -7.78 7.41
C GLY A 14 17.23 -8.46 8.05
N SER A 15 16.15 -7.73 8.37
CA SER A 15 14.99 -8.31 9.04
C SER A 15 14.13 -9.15 8.08
N PRO A 16 13.71 -10.37 8.46
CA PRO A 16 12.78 -11.19 7.69
C PRO A 16 11.31 -10.75 7.85
N LEU A 17 11.03 -9.77 8.73
CA LEU A 17 9.68 -9.28 8.96
C LEU A 17 9.31 -8.23 7.90
N LEU A 18 8.62 -8.73 6.88
CA LEU A 18 8.11 -7.98 5.75
C LEU A 18 6.60 -8.21 5.65
N TYR A 19 5.83 -7.15 5.47
CA TYR A 19 4.39 -7.23 5.21
C TYR A 19 4.06 -6.68 3.85
N VAL A 20 2.96 -7.18 3.27
CA VAL A 20 2.43 -6.65 2.01
C VAL A 20 1.31 -5.67 2.31
N GLN A 21 1.37 -4.52 1.65
CA GLN A 21 0.35 -3.49 1.71
C GLN A 21 0.08 -2.97 0.30
N ARG A 22 -1.17 -2.64 -0.02
CA ARG A 22 -1.47 -1.92 -1.27
C ARG A 22 -0.83 -0.54 -1.21
N ASP A 23 -0.08 -0.17 -2.25
CA ASP A 23 0.52 1.17 -2.36
C ASP A 23 -0.61 2.18 -2.60
N PHE A 24 -1.21 2.66 -1.51
CA PHE A 24 -2.24 3.67 -1.59
C PHE A 24 -1.61 4.98 -2.04
N ASN A 25 -1.65 5.23 -3.36
CA ASN A 25 -1.22 6.49 -3.91
C ASN A 25 -2.24 7.57 -3.51
N GLN A 26 -1.99 8.21 -2.36
CA GLN A 26 -2.82 9.26 -1.79
C GLN A 26 -3.11 10.37 -2.81
N LYS A 27 -2.17 10.66 -3.73
CA LYS A 27 -2.37 11.63 -4.82
C LYS A 27 -3.43 11.17 -5.81
N ALA A 28 -3.45 9.87 -6.16
CA ALA A 28 -4.37 9.33 -7.13
C ALA A 28 -5.81 9.32 -6.58
N GLY A 29 -6.01 8.88 -5.33
CA GLY A 29 -7.31 9.00 -4.66
C GLY A 29 -7.77 10.45 -4.49
N LEU A 30 -6.85 11.36 -4.11
CA LEU A 30 -7.18 12.79 -3.99
C LEU A 30 -7.66 13.39 -5.32
N VAL A 31 -7.01 13.04 -6.44
CA VAL A 31 -7.42 13.53 -7.77
C VAL A 31 -8.83 13.05 -8.12
N VAL A 32 -9.18 11.79 -7.84
CA VAL A 32 -10.54 11.27 -8.10
C VAL A 32 -11.58 12.02 -7.27
N VAL A 33 -11.33 12.21 -5.97
CA VAL A 33 -12.23 12.96 -5.09
C VAL A 33 -12.42 14.41 -5.57
N VAL A 34 -11.33 15.10 -5.95
CA VAL A 34 -11.38 16.47 -6.46
C VAL A 34 -12.17 16.55 -7.77
N VAL A 35 -11.94 15.63 -8.70
CA VAL A 35 -12.68 15.58 -9.98
C VAL A 35 -14.16 15.27 -9.73
N GLY A 36 -14.48 14.31 -8.86
CA GLY A 36 -15.85 13.99 -8.49
C GLY A 36 -16.58 15.18 -7.84
N ALA A 37 -15.92 15.89 -6.92
CA ALA A 37 -16.44 17.08 -6.28
C ALA A 37 -16.64 18.25 -7.25
N ALA A 38 -15.70 18.46 -8.18
CA ALA A 38 -15.80 19.52 -9.20
C ALA A 38 -16.94 19.26 -10.19
N LEU A 39 -17.23 17.99 -10.50
CA LEU A 39 -18.33 17.60 -11.40
C LEU A 39 -19.70 17.50 -10.70
N ALA A 40 -19.73 17.38 -9.37
CA ALA A 40 -20.95 17.29 -8.57
C ALA A 40 -22.00 18.38 -8.81
N PRO A 41 -21.67 19.68 -8.88
CA PRO A 41 -22.66 20.72 -9.13
C PRO A 41 -23.23 20.72 -10.56
N PHE A 42 -22.59 20.01 -11.51
CA PHE A 42 -23.01 19.97 -12.91
C PHE A 42 -23.88 18.75 -13.28
N THR A 43 -24.04 17.79 -12.37
CA THR A 43 -24.81 16.56 -12.62
C THR A 43 -26.14 16.52 -11.86
N PRO A 44 -27.25 16.15 -12.51
CA PRO A 44 -28.53 16.01 -11.83
C PRO A 44 -28.48 14.84 -10.82
N TYR A 45 -29.11 15.05 -9.66
CA TYR A 45 -29.29 14.06 -8.57
C TYR A 45 -28.01 13.46 -7.97
N TYR A 46 -26.88 14.19 -7.96
CA TYR A 46 -25.63 13.70 -7.36
C TYR A 46 -25.08 12.41 -7.98
N SER A 47 -25.49 12.07 -9.21
CA SER A 47 -25.04 10.87 -9.91
C SER A 47 -23.51 10.81 -10.11
N SER A 48 -22.83 11.97 -10.14
CA SER A 48 -21.36 12.05 -10.17
C SER A 48 -20.69 11.40 -8.96
N LEU A 49 -21.32 11.40 -7.79
CA LEU A 49 -20.77 10.76 -6.58
C LEU A 49 -20.73 9.24 -6.75
N GLY A 50 -21.75 8.65 -7.37
CA GLY A 50 -21.75 7.22 -7.70
C GLY A 50 -20.63 6.86 -8.69
N VAL A 51 -20.41 7.71 -9.70
CA VAL A 51 -19.31 7.55 -10.67
C VAL A 51 -17.95 7.72 -10.00
N ALA A 52 -17.81 8.68 -9.07
CA ALA A 52 -16.58 8.88 -8.31
C ALA A 52 -16.24 7.64 -7.47
N VAL A 53 -17.22 7.08 -6.73
CA VAL A 53 -17.03 5.85 -5.95
C VAL A 53 -16.63 4.66 -6.83
N LEU A 54 -17.24 4.51 -8.01
CA LEU A 54 -16.86 3.47 -8.97
C LEU A 54 -15.43 3.66 -9.47
N LEU A 55 -15.04 4.89 -9.82
CA LEU A 55 -13.67 5.22 -10.24
C LEU A 55 -12.65 4.95 -9.12
N ASP A 56 -12.96 5.34 -7.89
CA ASP A 56 -12.13 5.07 -6.72
C ASP A 56 -11.97 3.56 -6.50
N ALA A 57 -13.04 2.77 -6.63
CA ALA A 57 -12.99 1.31 -6.49
C ALA A 57 -12.15 0.65 -7.59
N VAL A 58 -12.29 1.10 -8.84
CA VAL A 58 -11.48 0.62 -9.98
C VAL A 58 -10.01 0.97 -9.76
N LEU A 59 -9.73 2.21 -9.36
CA LEU A 59 -8.37 2.66 -9.07
C LEU A 59 -7.78 1.84 -7.93
N TYR A 60 -8.50 1.66 -6.82
CA TYR A 60 -8.10 0.84 -5.68
C TYR A 60 -7.83 -0.62 -6.04
N SER A 61 -8.51 -1.14 -7.06
CA SER A 61 -8.30 -2.52 -7.55
C SER A 61 -7.06 -2.63 -8.44
N LEU A 62 -6.66 -1.54 -9.10
CA LEU A 62 -5.46 -1.44 -9.93
C LEU A 62 -4.19 -1.09 -9.13
N LEU A 63 -4.34 -0.72 -7.86
CA LEU A 63 -3.22 -0.34 -7.00
C LEU A 63 -2.25 -1.51 -6.84
N PRO A 64 -0.95 -1.30 -7.17
CA PRO A 64 0.04 -2.34 -7.01
C PRO A 64 0.28 -2.64 -5.52
N GLU A 65 0.50 -3.91 -5.22
CA GLU A 65 0.96 -4.32 -3.89
C GLU A 65 2.46 -3.98 -3.73
N ILE A 66 2.82 -3.46 -2.57
CA ILE A 66 4.20 -3.18 -2.17
C ILE A 66 4.55 -3.96 -0.92
N THR A 67 5.83 -4.25 -0.74
CA THR A 67 6.33 -4.89 0.48
C THR A 67 7.02 -3.85 1.33
N VAL A 68 6.71 -3.84 2.63
CA VAL A 68 7.28 -2.89 3.60
C VAL A 68 7.89 -3.67 4.75
N CYS A 69 9.04 -3.22 5.23
CA CYS A 69 9.68 -3.79 6.41
C CYS A 69 9.11 -3.20 7.70
N TYR A 70 8.80 -4.05 8.69
CA TYR A 70 8.33 -3.60 10.02
C TYR A 70 9.37 -2.79 10.79
N ARG A 71 10.67 -2.97 10.51
CA ARG A 71 11.74 -2.37 11.31
C ARG A 71 12.19 -1.00 10.78
N CYS A 72 12.52 -0.94 9.50
CA CYS A 72 13.08 0.27 8.89
C CYS A 72 12.09 1.01 8.00
N HIS A 73 10.86 0.51 7.87
CA HIS A 73 9.82 1.06 7.00
C HIS A 73 10.28 1.29 5.54
N ALA A 74 11.26 0.52 5.08
CA ALA A 74 11.73 0.59 3.70
C ALA A 74 10.63 0.05 2.77
N HIS A 75 10.25 0.85 1.76
CA HIS A 75 9.24 0.51 0.78
C HIS A 75 9.88 -0.15 -0.44
N PHE A 76 9.51 -1.41 -0.69
CA PHE A 76 10.01 -2.20 -1.80
C PHE A 76 8.93 -2.31 -2.89
N ARG A 77 9.10 -1.57 -3.99
CA ARG A 77 8.20 -1.56 -5.16
C ARG A 77 8.70 -2.52 -6.24
N GLY A 78 7.79 -3.28 -6.86
CA GLY A 78 8.10 -4.11 -8.03
C GLY A 78 8.74 -5.47 -7.74
N PHE A 79 8.72 -5.93 -6.49
CA PHE A 79 9.16 -7.28 -6.11
C PHE A 79 8.00 -8.28 -6.23
N ALA A 80 8.32 -9.54 -6.56
CA ALA A 80 7.30 -10.57 -6.67
C ALA A 80 6.68 -10.88 -5.31
N ARG A 81 5.35 -10.94 -5.28
CA ARG A 81 4.56 -11.32 -4.10
C ARG A 81 5.02 -12.69 -3.61
N ASN A 82 5.64 -12.75 -2.45
CA ASN A 82 5.80 -14.01 -1.74
C ASN A 82 4.44 -14.34 -1.10
N PRO A 83 3.75 -15.45 -1.46
CA PRO A 83 2.49 -15.84 -0.84
C PRO A 83 2.62 -16.15 0.66
N ARG A 84 3.83 -16.20 1.21
CA ARG A 84 4.09 -16.31 2.66
C ARG A 84 4.03 -14.98 3.41
N HIS A 85 4.15 -13.84 2.73
CA HIS A 85 4.00 -12.53 3.38
C HIS A 85 2.52 -12.24 3.59
N GLN A 86 2.12 -12.11 4.84
CA GLN A 86 0.76 -11.79 5.22
C GLN A 86 0.51 -10.27 5.11
N ALA A 87 -0.77 -9.89 5.17
CA ALA A 87 -1.14 -8.49 5.30
C ALA A 87 -0.55 -7.90 6.59
N PHE A 88 -0.53 -6.58 6.67
CA PHE A 88 -0.11 -5.86 7.88
C PHE A 88 -0.85 -6.40 9.12
N ASP A 89 -0.08 -6.77 10.14
CA ASP A 89 -0.55 -7.23 11.44
C ASP A 89 -0.13 -6.21 12.51
N LEU A 90 -1.13 -5.62 13.17
CA LEU A 90 -0.91 -4.59 14.16
C LEU A 90 -0.12 -5.10 15.37
N HIS A 91 -0.33 -6.35 15.78
CA HIS A 91 0.38 -6.92 16.94
C HIS A 91 1.89 -7.01 16.69
N VAL A 92 2.28 -7.33 15.45
CA VAL A 92 3.70 -7.42 15.05
C VAL A 92 4.33 -6.03 15.00
N ALA A 93 3.59 -5.03 14.52
CA ALA A 93 4.05 -3.64 14.53
C ALA A 93 4.25 -3.12 15.96
N GLU A 94 3.25 -3.31 16.84
CA GLU A 94 3.32 -2.87 18.23
C GLU A 94 4.48 -3.53 19.00
N GLN A 95 4.74 -4.82 18.78
CA GLN A 95 5.88 -5.50 19.40
C GLN A 95 7.23 -4.89 19.01
N TYR A 96 7.36 -4.45 17.75
CA TYR A 96 8.57 -3.81 17.26
C TYR A 96 8.73 -2.36 17.75
N ASP A 97 7.63 -1.62 17.85
CA ASP A 97 7.64 -0.24 18.38
C ASP A 97 7.99 -0.23 19.88
N VAL A 98 7.46 -1.19 20.66
CA VAL A 98 7.73 -1.29 22.10
C VAL A 98 9.13 -1.84 22.39
N HIS A 99 9.64 -2.74 21.54
CA HIS A 99 10.96 -3.34 21.69
C HIS A 99 11.76 -3.22 20.39
N PRO A 100 12.42 -2.07 20.13
CA PRO A 100 13.34 -1.98 19.02
C PRO A 100 14.47 -3.01 19.23
N PRO A 101 14.72 -3.91 18.26
CA PRO A 101 15.82 -4.87 18.39
C PRO A 101 17.16 -4.11 18.42
N PRO A 102 18.17 -4.63 19.15
CA PRO A 102 19.46 -3.97 19.25
C PRO A 102 20.05 -3.74 17.86
N GLU A 103 20.48 -2.50 17.60
CA GLU A 103 21.21 -2.12 16.39
C GLU A 103 22.47 -2.99 16.28
N ARG A 104 22.63 -3.71 15.17
CA ARG A 104 23.85 -4.45 14.84
C ARG A 104 24.65 -3.67 13.82
#